data_AF-A0A8S7TS19-F1
#
_entry.id   AF-A0A8S7TS19-F1
#
_cell.length_a   1.000
_cell.length_b   1.000
_cell.length_c   1.000
_cell.angle_alpha   90.00
_cell.angle_beta   90.00
_cell.angle_gamma   90.00
#
_symmetry.space_group_name_H-M   'P 1'
#
loop_
_entity.id
_entity.type
_entity.pdbx_description
1 polymer ?
#
loop_
_entity_poly.entity_id
_entity_poly.type
_entity_poly.pdbx_seq_one_letter_code
_entity_poly.pdbx_strand_id
1 'polypeptide(L)'
;MNVLLEPFSYEYMLNAMWVSAMVGGLCAFLSCYLMLKGWSLIGDALSHSIVPGVAGAYMLGLPFSLGAFFSGGLAAGSMLFLNQRTRLKEDAIIGLIFSSFFGLGLFMVSLNPTSV
;
A
#
# COMPACT_ATOMS: atom_id res chain seq x y z
N MET A 1 -20.70 -16.99 -29.14
CA MET A 1 -20.81 -17.50 -27.76
C MET A 1 -19.45 -17.94 -27.19
N ASN A 2 -18.53 -18.51 -27.97
CA ASN A 2 -17.23 -19.00 -27.46
C ASN A 2 -16.17 -17.90 -27.19
N VAL A 3 -16.30 -16.72 -27.82
CA VAL A 3 -15.37 -15.59 -27.64
C VAL A 3 -15.40 -15.00 -26.22
N LEU A 4 -16.51 -15.16 -25.49
CA LEU A 4 -16.61 -14.71 -24.09
C LEU A 4 -16.00 -15.70 -23.08
N LEU A 5 -15.77 -16.95 -23.49
CA LEU A 5 -15.23 -18.02 -22.62
C LEU A 5 -13.75 -18.30 -22.87
N GLU A 6 -13.17 -17.77 -23.95
CA GLU A 6 -11.72 -17.75 -24.22
C GLU A 6 -10.85 -17.15 -23.08
N PRO A 7 -11.25 -16.10 -22.35
CA PRO A 7 -10.46 -15.67 -21.21
C PRO A 7 -10.43 -16.71 -20.07
N PHE A 8 -11.50 -17.49 -19.88
CA PHE A 8 -11.58 -18.48 -18.80
C PHE A 8 -10.81 -19.78 -19.09
N SER A 9 -10.34 -20.01 -20.32
CA SER A 9 -9.49 -21.16 -20.63
C SER A 9 -8.02 -20.96 -20.26
N TYR A 10 -7.59 -19.70 -20.02
CA TYR A 10 -6.25 -19.43 -19.54
C TYR A 10 -6.16 -19.67 -18.02
N GLU A 11 -5.29 -20.59 -17.59
CA GLU A 11 -5.03 -20.84 -16.16
C GLU A 11 -4.63 -19.56 -15.40
N TYR A 12 -3.91 -18.65 -16.04
CA TYR A 12 -3.58 -17.33 -15.47
C TYR A 12 -4.84 -16.55 -15.06
N MET A 13 -5.89 -16.56 -15.88
CA MET A 13 -7.13 -15.81 -15.63
C MET A 13 -7.90 -16.41 -14.45
N LEU A 14 -7.97 -17.75 -14.38
CA LEU A 14 -8.59 -18.47 -13.27
C LEU A 14 -7.85 -18.24 -11.95
N ASN A 15 -6.52 -18.32 -11.97
CA ASN A 15 -5.68 -18.02 -10.82
C ASN A 15 -5.83 -16.57 -10.38
N ALA A 16 -5.81 -15.60 -11.31
CA ALA A 16 -6.01 -14.19 -11.02
C ALA A 16 -7.38 -13.92 -10.40
N MET A 17 -8.43 -14.58 -10.88
CA MET A 17 -9.79 -14.44 -10.34
C MET A 17 -9.90 -14.98 -8.92
N TRP A 18 -9.31 -16.15 -8.64
CA TRP A 18 -9.27 -16.72 -7.29
C TRP A 18 -8.48 -15.86 -6.30
N VAL A 19 -7.27 -15.44 -6.70
CA VAL A 19 -6.44 -14.56 -5.87
C VAL A 19 -7.15 -13.24 -5.61
N SER A 20 -7.75 -12.62 -6.63
CA SER A 20 -8.48 -11.35 -6.47
C SER A 20 -9.72 -11.51 -5.60
N ALA A 21 -10.45 -12.63 -5.69
CA ALA A 21 -11.60 -12.91 -4.84
C ALA A 21 -11.19 -13.09 -3.37
N MET A 22 -10.09 -13.82 -3.10
CA MET A 22 -9.56 -13.99 -1.75
C MET A 22 -9.07 -12.66 -1.16
N VAL A 23 -8.28 -11.88 -1.92
CA VAL A 23 -7.77 -10.57 -1.49
C VAL A 23 -8.91 -9.57 -1.30
N GLY A 24 -9.87 -9.54 -2.22
CA GLY A 24 -11.05 -8.67 -2.14
C GLY A 24 -11.92 -8.99 -0.92
N GLY A 25 -12.14 -10.26 -0.63
CA GLY A 25 -12.86 -10.70 0.57
C GLY A 25 -12.18 -10.20 1.85
N LEU A 26 -10.87 -10.43 1.99
CA LEU A 26 -10.09 -9.96 3.14
C LEU A 26 -10.14 -8.42 3.29
N CYS A 27 -9.99 -7.70 2.18
CA CYS A 27 -10.01 -6.24 2.15
C CYS A 27 -11.38 -5.66 2.55
N ALA A 28 -12.48 -6.32 2.15
CA ALA A 28 -13.84 -5.91 2.51
C ALA A 28 -14.08 -6.01 4.02
N PHE A 29 -13.68 -7.12 4.64
CA PHE A 29 -13.79 -7.28 6.10
C PHE A 29 -12.93 -6.27 6.85
N LEU A 30 -11.68 -6.07 6.41
CA LEU A 30 -10.77 -5.10 7.02
C LEU A 30 -11.31 -3.67 6.93
N SER A 31 -11.84 -3.28 5.77
CA SER A 31 -12.41 -1.94 5.54
C SER A 31 -13.61 -1.67 6.44
N CYS A 32 -14.54 -2.62 6.57
CA CYS A 32 -15.66 -2.51 7.50
C CYS A 32 -15.18 -2.30 8.95
N TYR A 33 -14.17 -3.07 9.37
CA TYR A 33 -13.60 -2.96 10.72
C TYR A 33 -12.94 -1.59 10.95
N LEU A 34 -12.13 -1.10 10.01
CA LEU A 34 -11.46 0.20 10.10
C LEU A 34 -12.48 1.36 10.14
N MET A 35 -13.56 1.25 9.37
CA MET A 35 -14.63 2.25 9.35
C MET A 35 -15.36 2.34 10.69
N LEU A 36 -15.70 1.20 11.30
CA LEU A 36 -16.31 1.14 12.65
C LEU A 36 -15.40 1.74 13.73
N LYS A 37 -14.09 1.67 13.56
CA LYS A 37 -13.10 2.27 14.47
C LYS A 37 -12.87 3.76 14.26
N GLY A 38 -13.48 4.37 13.24
CA GLY A 38 -13.23 5.77 12.87
C GLY A 38 -11.88 6.01 12.19
N TRP A 39 -11.17 4.96 11.78
CA TRP A 39 -9.84 5.02 11.17
C TRP A 39 -9.88 4.95 9.64
N SER A 40 -10.88 5.60 9.03
CA SER A 40 -11.08 5.55 7.57
C SER A 40 -9.87 6.08 6.79
N LEU A 41 -9.20 7.12 7.31
CA LEU A 41 -8.05 7.76 6.67
C LEU A 41 -6.76 6.90 6.68
N ILE A 42 -6.68 5.89 7.55
CA ILE A 42 -5.45 5.11 7.75
C ILE A 42 -5.14 4.25 6.52
N GLY A 43 -6.17 3.73 5.84
CA GLY A 43 -6.00 2.87 4.66
C GLY A 43 -5.40 3.60 3.47
N ASP A 44 -5.83 4.85 3.26
CA ASP A 44 -5.30 5.71 2.19
C ASP A 44 -3.84 6.10 2.46
N ALA A 45 -3.55 6.55 3.68
CA ALA A 45 -2.20 6.94 4.07
C ALA A 45 -1.19 5.77 4.05
N LEU A 46 -1.61 4.56 4.44
CA LEU A 46 -0.77 3.37 4.39
C LEU A 46 -0.38 3.05 2.94
N SER A 47 -1.35 3.07 2.02
CA SER A 47 -1.13 2.75 0.60
C SER A 47 -0.11 3.67 -0.05
N HIS A 48 -0.19 4.97 0.24
CA HIS A 48 0.73 5.97 -0.28
C HIS A 48 2.11 5.97 0.41
N SER A 49 2.20 5.50 1.65
CA SER A 49 3.48 5.37 2.36
C SER A 49 4.31 4.14 1.93
N ILE A 50 3.72 3.23 1.16
CA ILE A 50 4.40 2.06 0.60
C ILE A 50 5.20 2.41 -0.67
N VAL A 51 4.76 3.41 -1.43
CA VAL A 51 5.40 3.91 -2.67
C VAL A 51 6.92 4.18 -2.52
N PRO A 52 7.41 4.91 -1.49
CA PRO A 52 8.85 5.08 -1.28
C PRO A 52 9.63 3.77 -1.11
N GLY A 53 9.04 2.77 -0.45
CA GLY A 53 9.67 1.47 -0.25
C GLY A 53 9.81 0.66 -1.53
N VAL A 54 8.81 0.75 -2.41
CA VAL A 54 8.84 0.11 -3.73
C VAL A 54 9.87 0.80 -4.61
N ALA A 55 9.92 2.13 -4.61
CA ALA A 55 10.93 2.91 -5.34
C ALA A 55 12.36 2.59 -4.87
N GLY A 56 12.57 2.52 -3.55
CA GLY A 56 13.86 2.13 -2.98
C GLY A 56 14.26 0.69 -3.30
N ALA A 57 13.32 -0.26 -3.24
CA ALA A 57 13.58 -1.65 -3.63
C ALA A 57 13.95 -1.77 -5.11
N TYR A 58 13.27 -1.01 -5.97
CA TYR A 58 13.58 -0.95 -7.38
C TYR A 58 15.02 -0.45 -7.62
N MET A 59 15.45 0.61 -6.94
CA MET A 59 16.82 1.13 -7.05
C MET A 59 17.89 0.14 -6.58
N LEU A 60 17.56 -0.72 -5.61
CA LEU A 60 18.46 -1.75 -5.07
C LEU A 60 18.42 -3.08 -5.85
N GLY A 61 17.55 -3.22 -6.85
CA GLY A 61 17.35 -4.48 -7.58
C GLY A 61 16.75 -5.61 -6.73
N LEU A 62 16.10 -5.26 -5.61
CA LEU A 62 15.50 -6.19 -4.66
C LEU A 62 14.02 -6.45 -4.99
N PRO A 63 13.44 -7.58 -4.52
CA PRO A 63 12.03 -7.87 -4.76
C PRO A 63 11.12 -6.77 -4.19
N PHE A 64 10.23 -6.25 -5.02
CA PHE A 64 9.27 -5.18 -4.70
C PHE A 64 8.48 -5.45 -3.42
N SER A 65 8.08 -6.71 -3.22
CA SER A 65 7.32 -7.12 -2.05
C SER A 65 8.09 -6.84 -0.75
N LEU A 66 9.40 -7.05 -0.73
CA LEU A 66 10.23 -6.86 0.45
C LEU A 66 10.33 -5.38 0.84
N GLY A 67 10.57 -4.50 -0.14
CA GLY A 67 10.62 -3.06 0.12
C GLY A 67 9.26 -2.45 0.47
N ALA A 68 8.19 -2.95 -0.15
CA ALA A 68 6.83 -2.57 0.20
C ALA A 68 6.51 -2.92 1.67
N PHE A 69 6.85 -4.14 2.10
CA PHE A 69 6.67 -4.59 3.48
C PHE A 69 7.50 -3.77 4.46
N PHE A 70 8.77 -3.50 4.13
CA PHE A 70 9.67 -2.77 5.03
C PHE A 70 9.25 -1.31 5.21
N SER A 71 8.90 -0.62 4.13
CA SER A 71 8.43 0.76 4.18
C SER A 71 7.04 0.88 4.80
N GLY A 72 6.12 -0.03 4.46
CA GLY A 72 4.80 -0.08 5.09
C GLY A 72 4.89 -0.35 6.59
N GLY A 73 5.78 -1.26 7.01
CA GLY A 73 6.06 -1.54 8.42
C GLY A 73 6.68 -0.35 9.15
N LEU A 74 7.66 0.33 8.55
CA LEU A 74 8.24 1.56 9.10
C LEU A 74 7.20 2.69 9.20
N ALA A 75 6.37 2.87 8.18
CA ALA A 75 5.30 3.87 8.19
C ALA A 75 4.29 3.58 9.31
N ALA A 76 3.77 2.35 9.40
CA ALA A 76 2.85 1.95 10.46
C ALA A 76 3.48 2.06 11.86
N GLY A 77 4.75 1.67 12.01
CA GLY A 77 5.50 1.81 13.26
C GLY A 77 5.69 3.27 13.66
N SER A 78 6.01 4.15 12.71
CA SER A 78 6.14 5.59 12.95
C SER A 78 4.80 6.23 13.32
N MET A 79 3.70 5.80 12.70
CA MET A 79 2.34 6.25 13.03
C MET A 79 1.97 5.86 14.47
N LEU A 80 2.22 4.60 14.85
CA LEU A 80 1.95 4.11 16.21
C LEU A 80 2.82 4.83 17.26
N PHE A 81 4.10 5.05 16.95
CA PHE A 81 5.03 5.72 17.86
C PHE A 81 4.66 7.20 18.07
N LEU A 82 4.31 7.93 17.01
CA LEU A 82 3.84 9.31 17.12
C LEU A 82 2.47 9.39 17.82
N ASN A 83 1.57 8.43 17.58
CA ASN A 83 0.28 8.37 18.25
C ASN A 83 0.44 8.20 19.78
N GLN A 84 1.38 7.38 20.23
CA GLN A 84 1.64 7.18 21.67
C GLN A 84 2.36 8.36 22.34
N ARG A 85 3.22 9.07 21.62
CA ARG A 85 4.06 10.15 22.19
C ARG A 85 3.43 11.54 22.12
N THR A 86 2.47 11.76 21.22
CA THR A 86 1.97 13.11 20.91
C THR A 86 0.46 13.21 21.17
N ARG A 87 0.01 14.29 21.82
CA ARG A 87 -1.43 14.59 22.04
C ARG A 87 -2.13 15.16 20.79
N LEU A 88 -1.56 14.93 19.61
CA LEU A 88 -2.10 15.44 18.34
C LEU A 88 -3.28 14.57 17.89
N LYS A 89 -4.20 15.16 17.12
CA LYS A 89 -5.28 14.40 16.49
C LYS A 89 -4.70 13.32 15.57
N GLU A 90 -5.29 12.13 15.60
CA GLU A 90 -4.90 10.99 14.77
C GLU A 90 -4.75 11.38 13.29
N ASP A 91 -5.71 12.13 12.77
CA ASP A 91 -5.72 12.61 11.38
C ASP A 91 -4.48 13.46 11.04
N ALA A 92 -3.99 14.26 11.99
CA ALA A 92 -2.82 15.12 11.78
C ALA A 92 -1.51 14.32 11.73
N ILE A 93 -1.41 13.27 12.55
CA ILE A 93 -0.26 12.36 12.55
C ILE A 93 -0.23 11.56 11.25
N ILE A 94 -1.40 11.06 10.83
CA ILE A 94 -1.56 10.33 9.57
C ILE A 94 -1.15 11.21 8.38
N GLY A 95 -1.64 12.46 8.33
CA GLY A 95 -1.29 13.41 7.28
C GLY A 95 0.20 13.79 7.23
N LEU A 96 0.85 13.96 8.40
CA LEU A 96 2.28 14.27 8.51
C LEU A 96 3.14 13.13 7.94
N ILE A 97 2.84 11.89 8.32
CA ILE A 97 3.61 10.71 7.89
C ILE A 97 3.35 10.45 6.41
N PHE A 98 2.11 10.56 5.95
CA PHE A 98 1.76 10.48 4.54
C PHE A 98 2.59 11.46 3.70
N SER A 99 2.58 12.75 4.06
CA SER A 99 3.26 13.79 3.26
C SER A 99 4.78 13.60 3.23
N SER A 100 5.38 13.19 4.35
CA SER A 100 6.83 12.96 4.45
C SER A 100 7.29 11.72 3.69
N PHE A 101 6.62 10.58 3.86
CA PHE A 101 6.95 9.34 3.13
C PHE A 101 6.65 9.47 1.63
N PHE A 102 5.52 10.06 1.26
CA PHE A 102 5.18 10.28 -0.15
C PHE A 102 6.18 11.22 -0.84
N GLY A 103 6.56 12.32 -0.17
CA GLY A 103 7.58 13.24 -0.67
C GLY A 103 8.95 12.58 -0.85
N LEU A 104 9.37 11.74 0.10
CA LEU A 104 10.59 10.93 -0.02
C LEU A 104 10.54 9.96 -1.20
N GLY A 105 9.39 9.30 -1.40
CA GLY A 105 9.21 8.38 -2.51
C GLY A 105 9.28 9.08 -3.86
N LEU A 106 8.60 10.22 -4.00
CA LEU A 106 8.66 11.04 -5.21
C LEU A 106 10.07 11.56 -5.48
N PHE A 107 10.79 11.95 -4.44
CA PHE A 107 12.18 12.39 -4.54
C PHE A 107 13.12 11.27 -5.02
N MET A 108 12.97 10.05 -4.50
CA MET A 108 13.72 8.89 -4.98
C MET A 108 13.43 8.57 -6.45
N VAL A 109 12.15 8.60 -6.85
CA VAL A 109 11.74 8.43 -8.26
C VAL A 109 12.31 9.55 -9.14
N SER A 110 12.39 10.78 -8.63
CA SER A 110 12.98 11.90 -9.37
C SER A 110 14.50 11.80 -9.54
N LEU A 111 15.21 11.18 -8.60
CA LEU A 111 16.67 10.99 -8.66
C LEU A 111 17.09 9.85 -9.59
N ASN A 112 16.25 8.82 -9.71
CA ASN A 112 16.48 7.70 -10.60
C ASN A 112 15.36 7.67 -11.66
N PRO A 113 15.48 8.44 -12.76
CA PRO A 113 14.47 8.43 -13.80
C PRO A 113 14.51 7.06 -14.47
N THR A 114 13.64 6.16 -14.02
CA THR A 114 13.29 4.98 -14.79
C THR A 114 12.56 5.47 -16.02
N SER A 115 13.22 5.40 -17.16
CA SER A 115 12.58 5.46 -18.47
C SER A 115 11.55 4.34 -18.54
N VAL A 116 10.29 4.67 -18.27
CA VAL A 116 9.16 3.97 -18.86
C VAL A 116 8.89 4.55 -20.23
#